data_AF-A0A154MSJ0-F1
#
_entry.id   AF-A0A154MSJ0-F1
#
_cell.length_a   1.000
_cell.length_b   1.000
_cell.length_c   1.000
_cell.angle_alpha   90.00
_cell.angle_beta   90.00
_cell.angle_gamma   90.00
#
_symmetry.space_group_name_H-M   'P 1'
#
loop_
_entity.id
_entity.type
_entity.pdbx_description
1 polymer ?
#
loop_
_entity_poly.entity_id
_entity_poly.type
_entity_poly.pdbx_seq_one_letter_code
_entity_poly.pdbx_strand_id
1 'polypeptide(L)'
;MTEIDECRSALRELAIGRLAGRDVRTSHLVEAGLDAIVAGLDAPSLGLLAGLECAGEDAVDRALHQVVDELGIELPADATAARWLLVHGWLTAMVKGDLSPATGGALVSEVSELLGSPPSLRGITRWSAMLDNWIPTDLTPRDVCEVPILEESAALLEGPWPPRPRHP
;
A
#
# COMPACT_ATOMS: atom_id res chain seq x y z
N MET A 1 13.40 5.21 -16.86
CA MET A 1 12.08 5.64 -16.39
C MET A 1 12.08 7.14 -16.45
N THR A 2 11.04 7.76 -16.99
CA THR A 2 10.96 9.23 -17.04
C THR A 2 10.32 9.75 -15.76
N GLU A 3 10.58 11.01 -15.42
CA GLU A 3 9.94 11.69 -14.27
C GLU A 3 8.40 11.64 -14.38
N ILE A 4 7.86 11.72 -15.61
CA ILE A 4 6.43 11.53 -15.90
C ILE A 4 5.94 10.14 -15.48
N ASP A 5 6.69 9.07 -15.79
CA ASP A 5 6.31 7.70 -15.43
C ASP A 5 6.30 7.53 -13.90
N GLU A 6 7.25 8.15 -13.21
CA GLU A 6 7.35 8.12 -11.74
C GLU A 6 6.16 8.82 -11.08
N CYS A 7 5.83 10.04 -11.51
CA CYS A 7 4.66 10.76 -11.02
C CYS A 7 3.35 10.02 -11.30
N ARG A 8 3.21 9.42 -12.50
CA ARG A 8 2.03 8.60 -12.83
C ARG A 8 1.95 7.37 -11.93
N SER A 9 3.07 6.72 -11.63
CA SER A 9 3.12 5.57 -10.72
C SER A 9 2.76 5.97 -9.30
N ALA A 10 3.27 7.10 -8.81
CA ALA A 10 2.96 7.63 -7.48
C ALA A 10 1.46 7.93 -7.32
N LEU A 11 0.85 8.61 -8.30
CA LEU A 11 -0.60 8.85 -8.32
C LEU A 11 -1.40 7.54 -8.31
N ARG A 12 -0.96 6.55 -9.09
CA ARG A 12 -1.59 5.22 -9.10
C ARG A 12 -1.51 4.54 -7.74
N GLU A 13 -0.35 4.56 -7.08
CA GLU A 13 -0.16 3.95 -5.76
C GLU A 13 -1.05 4.59 -4.70
N LEU A 14 -1.15 5.92 -4.71
CA LEU A 14 -2.03 6.66 -3.81
C LEU A 14 -3.51 6.37 -4.06
N ALA A 15 -3.92 6.30 -5.34
CA ALA A 15 -5.28 5.94 -5.72
C ALA A 15 -5.65 4.51 -5.31
N ILE A 16 -4.75 3.54 -5.49
CA ILE A 16 -4.93 2.17 -4.99
C ILE A 16 -5.03 2.16 -3.46
N GLY A 17 -4.21 2.96 -2.76
CA GLY A 17 -4.29 3.12 -1.32
C GLY A 17 -5.65 3.63 -0.84
N ARG A 18 -6.17 4.69 -1.46
CA ARG A 18 -7.52 5.21 -1.18
C ARG A 18 -8.60 4.18 -1.47
N LEU A 19 -8.55 3.52 -2.63
CA LEU A 19 -9.50 2.47 -3.02
C LEU A 19 -9.50 1.29 -2.02
N ALA A 20 -8.33 0.93 -1.49
CA ALA A 20 -8.19 -0.08 -0.46
C ALA A 20 -8.80 0.34 0.90
N GLY A 21 -9.17 1.61 1.07
CA GLY A 21 -9.68 2.18 2.33
C GLY A 21 -8.58 2.51 3.33
N ARG A 22 -7.33 2.72 2.85
CA ARG A 22 -6.23 3.18 3.70
C ARG A 22 -6.35 4.67 3.97
N ASP A 23 -5.82 5.11 5.11
CA ASP A 23 -5.70 6.52 5.44
C ASP A 23 -4.57 7.18 4.65
N VAL A 24 -4.83 7.47 3.37
CA VAL A 24 -3.93 8.23 2.52
C VAL A 24 -4.16 9.70 2.78
N ARG A 25 -3.23 10.34 3.48
CA ARG A 25 -3.29 11.76 3.83
C ARG A 25 -3.49 12.63 2.58
N THR A 26 -4.43 13.57 2.65
CA THR A 26 -4.70 14.54 1.59
C THR A 26 -3.46 15.31 1.15
N SER A 27 -2.55 15.61 2.08
CA SER A 27 -1.27 16.27 1.75
C SER A 27 -0.44 15.48 0.74
N HIS A 28 -0.38 14.14 0.84
CA HIS A 28 0.38 13.33 -0.12
C HIS A 28 -0.27 13.32 -1.51
N LEU A 29 -1.60 13.40 -1.59
CA LEU A 29 -2.31 13.52 -2.86
C LEU A 29 -2.07 14.88 -3.52
N VAL A 30 -2.08 15.94 -2.72
CA VAL A 30 -1.75 17.31 -3.17
C VAL A 30 -0.31 17.37 -3.69
N GLU A 31 0.66 16.88 -2.92
CA GLU A 31 2.07 16.83 -3.29
C GLU A 31 2.28 16.05 -4.60
N ALA A 32 1.70 14.85 -4.72
CA ALA A 32 1.77 14.06 -5.95
C ALA A 32 1.11 14.76 -7.16
N GLY A 33 0.03 15.51 -6.93
CA GLY A 33 -0.60 16.34 -7.95
C GLY A 33 0.31 17.48 -8.42
N LEU A 34 0.99 18.15 -7.49
CA LEU A 34 1.96 19.21 -7.80
C LEU A 34 3.17 18.66 -8.57
N ASP A 35 3.75 17.56 -8.11
CA ASP A 35 4.88 16.91 -8.77
C ASP A 35 4.49 16.48 -10.20
N ALA A 36 3.29 15.92 -10.38
CA ALA A 36 2.77 15.56 -11.70
C ALA A 36 2.62 16.76 -12.65
N ILE A 37 2.17 17.91 -12.15
CA ILE A 37 2.09 19.15 -12.94
C ILE A 37 3.50 19.60 -13.36
N VAL A 38 4.47 19.57 -12.43
CA VAL A 38 5.86 19.96 -12.70
C VAL A 38 6.50 19.03 -13.73
N ALA A 39 6.26 17.73 -13.63
CA ALA A 39 6.71 16.73 -14.58
C ALA A 39 6.05 16.84 -15.96
N GLY A 40 4.93 17.59 -16.08
CA GLY A 40 4.23 17.84 -17.33
C GLY A 40 3.20 16.78 -17.70
N LEU A 41 2.57 16.11 -16.72
CA LEU A 41 1.43 15.23 -16.98
C LEU A 41 0.23 16.04 -17.47
N ASP A 42 -0.38 15.59 -18.57
CA ASP A 42 -1.55 16.24 -19.16
C ASP A 42 -2.85 15.64 -18.59
N ALA A 43 -3.33 16.23 -17.50
CA ALA A 43 -4.65 15.96 -16.94
C ALA A 43 -5.25 17.27 -16.38
N PRO A 44 -6.33 17.80 -16.99
CA PRO A 44 -6.96 19.05 -16.55
C PRO A 44 -7.30 19.12 -15.06
N SER A 45 -7.62 17.98 -14.44
CA SER A 45 -8.00 17.90 -13.04
C SER A 45 -6.83 17.89 -12.05
N LEU A 46 -5.57 17.80 -12.51
CA LEU A 46 -4.40 17.86 -11.62
C LEU A 46 -4.33 19.19 -10.86
N GLY A 47 -4.66 20.30 -11.52
CA GLY A 47 -4.72 21.61 -10.86
C GLY A 47 -5.79 21.68 -9.77
N LEU A 48 -6.88 20.91 -9.89
CA LEU A 48 -7.86 20.78 -8.83
C LEU A 48 -7.25 19.97 -7.67
N LEU A 49 -6.67 18.79 -7.94
CA LEU A 49 -6.08 17.95 -6.91
C LEU A 49 -4.99 18.67 -6.11
N ALA A 50 -4.10 19.39 -6.79
CA ALA A 50 -3.02 20.18 -6.19
C ALA A 50 -3.50 21.37 -5.35
N GLY A 51 -4.77 21.78 -5.47
CA GLY A 51 -5.35 22.93 -4.76
C GLY A 51 -6.14 22.59 -3.50
N LEU A 52 -6.20 21.32 -3.08
CA LEU A 52 -7.16 20.84 -2.07
C LEU A 52 -6.61 20.72 -0.63
N GLU A 53 -5.55 21.45 -0.27
CA GLU A 53 -4.90 21.36 1.07
C GLU A 53 -5.86 21.49 2.26
N CYS A 54 -6.97 22.23 2.11
CA CYS A 54 -7.98 22.46 3.14
C CYS A 54 -9.40 21.99 2.74
N ALA A 55 -9.53 21.13 1.73
CA ALA A 55 -10.84 20.68 1.25
C ALA A 55 -11.35 19.45 2.04
N GLY A 56 -12.66 19.21 1.99
CA GLY A 56 -13.25 18.00 2.55
C GLY A 56 -12.91 16.74 1.73
N GLU A 57 -12.87 15.58 2.39
CA GLU A 57 -12.50 14.29 1.79
C GLU A 57 -13.26 13.97 0.48
N ASP A 58 -14.56 14.24 0.42
CA ASP A 58 -15.37 14.01 -0.79
C ASP A 58 -14.86 14.80 -2.01
N ALA A 59 -14.30 15.99 -1.80
CA ALA A 59 -13.77 16.81 -2.89
C ALA A 59 -12.42 16.26 -3.38
N VAL A 60 -11.58 15.80 -2.45
CA VAL A 60 -10.30 15.14 -2.73
C VAL A 60 -10.53 13.86 -3.53
N ASP A 61 -11.46 13.02 -3.09
CA ASP A 61 -11.76 11.77 -3.76
C ASP A 61 -12.31 11.99 -5.17
N ARG A 62 -13.19 12.99 -5.38
CA ARG A 62 -13.67 13.32 -6.73
C ARG A 62 -12.54 13.80 -7.64
N ALA A 63 -11.66 14.66 -7.15
CA ALA A 63 -10.53 15.15 -7.94
C ALA A 63 -9.56 14.01 -8.29
N LEU A 64 -9.27 13.12 -7.34
CA LEU A 64 -8.42 11.96 -7.57
C LEU A 64 -9.01 11.00 -8.60
N HIS A 65 -10.32 10.69 -8.51
CA HIS A 65 -10.98 9.87 -9.52
C HIS A 65 -10.90 10.49 -10.92
N GLN A 66 -11.10 11.80 -11.04
CA GLN A 66 -11.00 12.49 -12.32
C GLN A 66 -9.57 12.44 -12.89
N VAL A 67 -8.54 12.63 -12.06
CA VAL A 67 -7.13 12.50 -12.47
C VAL A 67 -6.83 11.09 -12.95
N VAL A 68 -7.29 10.07 -12.23
CA VAL A 68 -7.12 8.67 -12.59
C VAL A 68 -7.76 8.36 -13.95
N ASP A 69 -8.99 8.83 -14.17
CA ASP A 69 -9.73 8.62 -15.42
C ASP A 69 -9.05 9.33 -16.60
N GLU A 70 -8.67 10.60 -16.43
CA GLU A 70 -8.00 11.41 -17.46
C GLU A 70 -6.65 10.82 -17.87
N LEU A 71 -5.87 10.33 -16.89
CA LEU A 71 -4.58 9.69 -17.13
C LEU A 71 -4.69 8.22 -17.56
N GLY A 72 -5.91 7.67 -17.67
CA GLY A 72 -6.14 6.27 -17.99
C GLY A 72 -5.41 5.31 -17.04
N ILE A 73 -5.36 5.66 -15.75
CA ILE A 73 -4.73 4.83 -14.73
C ILE A 73 -5.67 3.68 -14.40
N GLU A 74 -5.24 2.46 -14.70
CA GLU A 74 -6.00 1.26 -14.34
C GLU A 74 -5.94 0.98 -12.85
N LEU A 75 -7.10 1.05 -12.22
CA LEU A 75 -7.31 0.67 -10.83
C LEU A 75 -7.87 -0.76 -10.71
N PRO A 76 -7.61 -1.44 -9.57
CA PRO A 76 -8.30 -2.67 -9.22
C PRO A 76 -9.82 -2.53 -9.25
N ALA A 77 -10.52 -3.63 -9.55
CA ALA A 77 -11.98 -3.61 -9.73
C ALA A 77 -12.77 -3.20 -8.47
N ASP A 78 -12.23 -3.48 -7.29
CA ASP A 78 -12.86 -3.13 -6.01
C ASP A 78 -11.80 -2.98 -4.89
N ALA A 79 -12.27 -2.56 -3.72
CA ALA A 79 -11.43 -2.39 -2.54
C ALA A 79 -10.72 -3.68 -2.09
N THR A 80 -11.34 -4.85 -2.28
CA THR A 80 -10.74 -6.14 -1.92
C THR A 80 -9.57 -6.47 -2.85
N ALA A 81 -9.75 -6.27 -4.15
CA ALA A 81 -8.69 -6.43 -5.14
C ALA A 81 -7.54 -5.44 -4.90
N ALA A 82 -7.84 -4.20 -4.51
CA ALA A 82 -6.82 -3.21 -4.15
C ALA A 82 -6.00 -3.61 -2.93
N ARG A 83 -6.66 -4.08 -1.86
CA ARG A 83 -5.99 -4.58 -0.66
C ARG A 83 -5.05 -5.75 -0.97
N TRP A 84 -5.51 -6.73 -1.74
CA TRP A 84 -4.64 -7.84 -2.15
C TRP A 84 -3.51 -7.39 -3.08
N LEU A 85 -3.73 -6.41 -3.97
CA LEU A 85 -2.65 -5.87 -4.78
C LEU A 85 -1.55 -5.22 -3.91
N LEU A 86 -1.95 -4.43 -2.91
CA LEU A 86 -1.01 -3.80 -1.97
C LEU A 86 -0.24 -4.83 -1.16
N VAL A 87 -0.94 -5.81 -0.59
CA VAL A 87 -0.29 -6.90 0.16
C VAL A 87 0.75 -7.59 -0.72
N HIS A 88 0.39 -8.00 -1.94
CA HIS A 88 1.35 -8.64 -2.86
C HIS A 88 2.60 -7.79 -3.08
N GLY A 89 2.41 -6.50 -3.32
CA GLY A 89 3.49 -5.52 -3.52
C GLY A 89 4.42 -5.46 -2.31
N TRP A 90 3.88 -5.32 -1.11
CA TRP A 90 4.67 -5.23 0.13
C TRP A 90 5.40 -6.52 0.46
N LEU A 91 4.76 -7.69 0.30
CA LEU A 91 5.44 -8.98 0.48
C LEU A 91 6.62 -9.10 -0.49
N THR A 92 6.42 -8.71 -1.75
CA THR A 92 7.46 -8.75 -2.78
C THR A 92 8.62 -7.83 -2.41
N ALA A 93 8.32 -6.60 -2.00
CA ALA A 93 9.33 -5.62 -1.59
C ALA A 93 10.11 -6.09 -0.36
N MET A 94 9.45 -6.71 0.63
CA MET A 94 10.11 -7.29 1.79
C MET A 94 11.08 -8.41 1.40
N VAL A 95 10.64 -9.36 0.57
CA VAL A 95 11.49 -10.48 0.13
C VAL A 95 12.68 -10.00 -0.70
N LYS A 96 12.54 -8.91 -1.46
CA LYS A 96 13.64 -8.29 -2.21
C LYS A 96 14.56 -7.43 -1.36
N GLY A 97 14.16 -7.08 -0.14
CA GLY A 97 14.90 -6.17 0.75
C GLY A 97 14.65 -4.68 0.49
N ASP A 98 13.70 -4.33 -0.38
CA ASP A 98 13.30 -2.95 -0.69
C ASP A 98 12.42 -2.34 0.42
N LEU A 99 11.81 -3.19 1.26
CA LEU A 99 10.98 -2.80 2.39
C LEU A 99 11.38 -3.58 3.63
N SER A 100 11.58 -2.90 4.76
CA SER A 100 11.94 -3.60 6.00
C SER A 100 10.77 -4.49 6.49
N PRO A 101 11.05 -5.66 7.10
CA PRO A 101 10.00 -6.53 7.66
C PRO A 101 9.12 -5.84 8.70
N ALA A 102 9.69 -4.90 9.46
CA ALA A 102 8.95 -4.09 10.41
C ALA A 102 7.91 -3.20 9.71
N THR A 103 8.33 -2.42 8.72
CA THR A 103 7.44 -1.52 8.00
C THR A 103 6.41 -2.29 7.17
N GLY A 104 6.84 -3.33 6.46
CA GLY A 104 5.95 -4.13 5.63
C GLY A 104 4.97 -4.96 6.46
N GLY A 105 5.40 -5.51 7.60
CA GLY A 105 4.53 -6.21 8.55
C GLY A 105 3.41 -5.32 9.10
N ALA A 106 3.74 -4.07 9.47
CA ALA A 106 2.76 -3.10 9.94
C ALA A 106 1.72 -2.76 8.86
N LEU A 107 2.17 -2.52 7.62
CA LEU A 107 1.29 -2.24 6.47
C LEU A 107 0.36 -3.44 6.15
N VAL A 108 0.91 -4.65 6.16
CA VAL A 108 0.12 -5.88 5.99
C VAL A 108 -0.90 -6.06 7.11
N SER A 109 -0.55 -5.69 8.35
CA SER A 109 -1.46 -5.80 9.50
C SER A 109 -2.64 -4.83 9.38
N GLU A 110 -2.39 -3.56 9.02
CA GLU A 110 -3.40 -2.54 8.71
C GLU A 110 -4.43 -3.08 7.69
N VAL A 111 -3.95 -3.60 6.55
CA VAL A 111 -4.82 -4.09 5.48
C VAL A 111 -5.46 -5.44 5.81
N SER A 112 -4.81 -6.28 6.60
CA SER A 112 -5.37 -7.56 7.04
C SER A 112 -6.68 -7.36 7.82
N GLU A 113 -6.76 -6.33 8.67
CA GLU A 113 -7.99 -6.00 9.39
C GLU A 113 -9.13 -5.63 8.43
N LEU A 114 -8.83 -4.80 7.42
CA LEU A 114 -9.79 -4.42 6.36
C LEU A 114 -10.23 -5.59 5.47
N LEU A 115 -9.42 -6.64 5.38
CA LEU A 115 -9.74 -7.90 4.71
C LEU A 115 -10.50 -8.91 5.61
N GLY A 116 -10.83 -8.54 6.86
CA GLY A 116 -11.48 -9.45 7.81
C GLY A 116 -10.54 -10.48 8.43
N SER A 117 -9.24 -10.17 8.52
CA SER A 117 -8.19 -11.01 9.12
C SER A 117 -8.09 -12.41 8.51
N PRO A 118 -7.80 -12.53 7.21
CA PRO A 118 -7.76 -13.81 6.52
C PRO A 118 -6.69 -14.73 7.14
N PRO A 119 -6.96 -16.05 7.28
CA PRO A 119 -6.01 -16.99 7.89
C PRO A 119 -4.64 -17.03 7.21
N SER A 120 -4.56 -16.71 5.93
CA SER A 120 -3.31 -16.65 5.15
C SER A 120 -2.34 -15.57 5.62
N LEU A 121 -2.82 -14.49 6.24
CA LEU A 121 -1.96 -13.40 6.74
C LEU A 121 -1.61 -13.55 8.23
N ARG A 122 -2.20 -14.52 8.93
CA ARG A 122 -2.08 -14.67 10.39
C ARG A 122 -0.65 -14.82 10.88
N GLY A 123 0.20 -15.53 10.13
CA GLY A 123 1.62 -15.69 10.47
C GLY A 123 2.32 -14.32 10.50
N ILE A 124 2.25 -13.60 9.39
CA ILE A 124 2.86 -12.28 9.23
C ILE A 124 2.34 -11.29 10.28
N THR A 125 1.01 -11.20 10.47
CA THR A 125 0.45 -10.26 11.44
C THR A 125 0.82 -10.58 12.88
N ARG A 126 0.91 -11.87 13.24
CA ARG A 126 1.38 -12.30 14.55
C ARG A 126 2.83 -11.89 14.81
N TRP A 127 3.72 -12.14 13.86
CA TRP A 127 5.14 -11.78 14.01
C TRP A 127 5.34 -10.27 14.00
N SER A 128 4.58 -9.53 13.18
CA SER A 128 4.57 -8.06 13.18
C SER A 128 4.15 -7.51 14.54
N ALA A 129 3.06 -8.01 15.12
CA ALA A 129 2.61 -7.58 16.45
C ALA A 129 3.66 -7.87 17.54
N MET A 130 4.40 -8.98 17.42
CA MET A 130 5.50 -9.26 18.35
C MET A 130 6.70 -8.32 18.16
N LEU A 131 7.00 -7.96 16.91
CA LEU A 131 8.05 -7.01 16.56
C LEU A 131 7.74 -5.59 17.04
N ASP A 132 6.48 -5.15 16.94
CA ASP A 132 6.05 -3.83 17.43
C ASP A 132 6.16 -3.70 18.95
N ASN A 133 5.96 -4.80 19.67
CA ASN A 133 6.10 -4.87 21.12
C ASN A 133 7.51 -5.33 21.56
N TRP A 134 8.45 -5.47 20.63
CA TRP A 134 9.78 -5.96 20.94
C TRP A 134 10.56 -4.93 21.77
N ILE A 135 11.12 -5.39 22.88
CA ILE A 135 12.00 -4.61 23.73
C ILE A 135 13.43 -5.17 23.55
N PRO A 136 14.43 -4.32 23.26
CA PRO A 136 15.81 -4.76 23.17
C PRO A 136 16.26 -5.47 24.45
N THR A 137 16.65 -6.73 24.31
CA THR A 137 17.34 -7.48 25.38
C THR A 137 18.53 -8.21 24.77
N ASP A 138 19.52 -8.56 25.61
CA ASP A 138 20.68 -9.33 25.18
C ASP A 138 20.35 -10.76 24.72
N LEU A 139 19.09 -11.22 24.90
CA LEU A 139 18.66 -12.60 24.69
C LEU A 139 17.77 -12.81 23.45
N THR A 140 17.20 -11.74 22.88
CA THR A 140 16.27 -11.84 21.75
C THR A 140 16.62 -10.81 20.67
N PRO A 141 17.49 -11.16 19.71
CA PRO A 141 17.74 -10.34 18.54
C PRO A 141 16.43 -10.01 17.80
N ARG A 142 16.37 -8.83 17.18
CA ARG A 142 15.20 -8.39 16.40
C ARG A 142 14.83 -9.37 15.28
N ASP A 143 15.85 -10.01 14.71
CA ASP A 143 15.76 -11.02 13.64
C ASP A 143 14.86 -12.22 14.02
N VAL A 144 14.67 -12.50 15.32
CA VAL A 144 13.73 -13.53 15.80
C VAL A 144 12.30 -13.28 15.31
N CYS A 145 11.92 -12.02 15.07
CA CYS A 145 10.62 -11.66 14.49
C CYS A 145 10.71 -11.41 12.98
N GLU A 146 11.80 -10.78 12.51
CA GLU A 146 11.93 -10.37 11.11
C GLU A 146 12.12 -11.56 10.16
N VAL A 147 12.88 -12.59 10.54
CA VAL A 147 13.10 -13.78 9.71
C VAL A 147 11.80 -14.54 9.45
N PRO A 148 10.96 -14.86 10.46
CA PRO A 148 9.66 -15.48 10.20
C PRO A 148 8.71 -14.66 9.32
N ILE A 149 8.73 -13.32 9.42
CA ILE A 149 7.93 -12.45 8.52
C ILE A 149 8.35 -12.69 7.07
N LEU A 150 9.66 -12.74 6.80
CA LEU A 150 10.19 -12.95 5.46
C LEU A 150 9.90 -14.36 4.92
N GLU A 151 10.04 -15.39 5.75
CA GLU A 151 9.74 -16.78 5.38
C GLU A 151 8.26 -16.96 5.02
N GLU A 152 7.35 -16.45 5.85
CA GLU A 152 5.90 -16.49 5.59
C GLU A 152 5.53 -15.67 4.34
N SER A 153 6.17 -14.51 4.14
CA SER A 153 5.97 -13.69 2.94
C SER A 153 6.37 -14.43 1.67
N ALA A 154 7.55 -15.06 1.66
CA ALA A 154 8.04 -15.84 0.53
C ALA A 154 7.12 -17.04 0.24
N ALA A 155 6.77 -17.81 1.28
CA ALA A 155 5.89 -18.96 1.14
C ALA A 155 4.49 -18.59 0.61
N LEU A 156 3.97 -17.42 0.99
CA LEU A 156 2.68 -16.95 0.50
C LEU A 156 2.74 -16.51 -0.98
N LEU A 157 3.84 -15.87 -1.39
CA LEU A 157 4.07 -15.45 -2.78
C LEU A 157 4.28 -16.62 -3.76
N GLU A 158 4.75 -17.77 -3.28
CA GLU A 158 4.85 -18.99 -4.09
C GLU A 158 3.48 -19.64 -4.37
N GLY A 159 2.45 -19.26 -3.62
CA GLY A 159 1.09 -19.79 -3.72
C GLY A 159 0.20 -19.10 -4.77
N PRO A 160 -1.04 -19.59 -4.95
CA PRO A 160 -2.03 -18.91 -5.79
C PRO A 160 -2.43 -17.55 -5.20
N TRP A 161 -2.65 -16.57 -6.08
CA TRP A 161 -3.03 -15.20 -5.69
C TRP A 161 -4.41 -14.78 -6.23
N PRO A 162 -5.24 -14.08 -5.44
CA PRO A 162 -5.11 -13.90 -3.99
C PRO A 162 -5.20 -15.26 -3.27
N PRO A 163 -4.63 -15.38 -2.06
CA PRO A 163 -4.66 -16.63 -1.30
C PRO A 163 -6.11 -17.06 -1.07
N ARG A 164 -6.43 -18.31 -1.42
CA ARG A 164 -7.74 -18.86 -1.10
C ARG A 164 -7.85 -19.11 0.40
N PRO A 165 -9.04 -18.99 1.01
CA PRO A 165 -9.25 -19.46 2.37
C PRO A 165 -8.82 -20.92 2.45
N ARG A 166 -7.81 -21.24 3.26
CA ARG A 166 -7.52 -22.63 3.63
C ARG A 166 -8.71 -23.08 4.49
N HIS A 167 -9.50 -24.03 4.01
CA HIS A 167 -10.56 -24.62 4.82
C HIS A 167 -9.94 -25.23 6.10
N PRO A 168 -10.60 -25.07 7.26
CA PRO A 168 -10.15 -25.66 8.52
C PRO A 168 -10.14 -27.18 8.49
#